data_AF-A0A7W1IM60-F1
#
_entry.id   AF-A0A7W1IM60-F1
#
_cell.length_a   1.000
_cell.length_b   1.000
_cell.length_c   1.000
_cell.angle_alpha   90.00
_cell.angle_beta   90.00
_cell.angle_gamma   90.00
#
_symmetry.space_group_name_H-M   'P 1'
#
loop_
_entity.id
_entity.type
_entity.pdbx_description
1 polymer ?
#
loop_
_entity_poly.entity_id
_entity_poly.type
_entity_poly.pdbx_seq_one_letter_code
_entity_poly.pdbx_strand_id
1 'polypeptide(L)'
;MRFIFFILFSFFISSCLKLDSNLYNNDNKIKEYKLDNYAGEQDFILDASYNIPPNFISLFPLYSQADDESEATTIHALYIGDITKINTDTVILYCHGNKWHMDFYWQRAKLLAHINGKNKYGILMLDYRGYGLSEGKPTEKGMYGVNLIFWGADSLSKQFP
;
A
#
# COMPACT_ATOMS: atom_id res chain seq x y z
N MET A 1 -40.18 22.62 -26.95
CA MET A 1 -38.87 22.27 -27.58
C MET A 1 -37.67 22.92 -26.88
N ARG A 2 -37.72 24.22 -26.53
CA ARG A 2 -36.59 24.94 -25.90
C ARG A 2 -36.18 24.40 -24.51
N PHE A 3 -37.13 23.93 -23.69
CA PHE A 3 -36.86 23.34 -22.37
C PHE A 3 -36.24 21.93 -22.41
N ILE A 4 -36.51 21.13 -23.45
CA ILE A 4 -35.94 19.79 -23.61
C ILE A 4 -34.42 19.89 -23.86
N PHE A 5 -34.00 20.92 -24.58
CA PHE A 5 -32.58 21.20 -24.83
C PHE A 5 -31.81 21.49 -23.53
N PHE A 6 -32.41 22.22 -22.58
CA PHE A 6 -31.79 22.51 -21.29
C PHE A 6 -31.70 21.27 -20.38
N ILE A 7 -32.70 20.38 -20.42
CA ILE A 7 -32.67 19.11 -19.67
C ILE A 7 -31.59 18.18 -20.25
N LEU A 8 -31.53 18.01 -21.57
CA LEU A 8 -30.47 17.22 -22.23
C LEU A 8 -29.08 17.79 -21.92
N PHE A 9 -28.90 19.11 -22.00
CA PHE A 9 -27.64 19.76 -21.65
C PHE A 9 -27.26 19.53 -20.19
N SER A 10 -28.23 19.55 -19.26
CA SER A 10 -27.98 19.26 -17.83
C SER A 10 -27.58 17.80 -17.57
N PHE A 11 -28.05 16.84 -18.37
CA PHE A 11 -27.61 15.44 -18.26
C PHE A 11 -26.19 15.23 -18.83
N PHE A 12 -25.76 16.04 -19.80
CA PHE A 12 -24.40 15.99 -20.35
C PHE A 12 -23.32 16.47 -19.38
N ILE A 13 -23.64 17.36 -18.43
CA ILE A 13 -22.67 17.88 -17.45
C ILE A 13 -22.45 16.95 -16.24
N SER A 14 -23.36 16.02 -15.96
CA SER A 14 -23.25 15.11 -14.80
C SER A 14 -22.46 13.82 -15.08
N SER A 15 -22.15 13.47 -16.33
CA SER A 15 -21.54 12.17 -16.67
C SER A 15 -20.02 12.11 -16.49
N CYS A 16 -19.36 13.20 -16.12
CA CYS A 16 -17.89 13.27 -15.97
C CYS A 16 -17.40 13.72 -14.58
N LEU A 17 -18.29 13.83 -13.58
CA LEU A 17 -17.88 14.16 -12.21
C LEU A 17 -17.43 12.90 -11.47
N LYS A 18 -16.21 12.42 -11.76
CA LYS A 18 -15.51 11.45 -10.91
C LYS A 18 -14.77 12.20 -9.81
N LEU A 19 -15.15 11.96 -8.55
CA LEU A 19 -14.49 12.53 -7.37
C LEU A 19 -13.21 11.78 -6.97
N ASP A 20 -12.81 10.79 -7.77
CA ASP A 20 -11.76 9.82 -7.46
C ASP A 20 -10.44 10.48 -7.01
N SER A 21 -10.00 11.55 -7.69
CA SER A 21 -8.75 12.24 -7.36
C SER A 21 -8.76 12.92 -5.99
N ASN A 22 -9.93 13.29 -5.47
CA ASN A 22 -10.06 13.88 -4.13
C ASN A 22 -9.82 12.85 -3.02
N LEU A 23 -10.03 11.57 -3.31
CA LEU A 23 -9.89 10.48 -2.34
C LEU A 23 -8.44 10.08 -2.09
N TYR A 24 -7.50 10.48 -2.96
CA TYR A 24 -6.09 10.12 -2.86
C TYR A 24 -5.25 11.29 -2.34
N ASN A 25 -4.80 11.19 -1.10
CA ASN A 25 -3.86 12.13 -0.49
C ASN A 25 -2.45 11.52 -0.52
N ASN A 26 -2.00 11.11 -1.70
CA ASN A 26 -0.74 10.42 -1.90
C ASN A 26 0.48 11.37 -1.86
N ASP A 27 1.63 10.85 -1.46
CA ASP A 27 2.91 11.53 -1.62
C ASP A 27 3.93 10.57 -2.21
N ASN A 28 4.46 10.91 -3.38
CA ASN A 28 5.45 10.15 -4.14
C ASN A 28 6.76 10.92 -4.38
N LYS A 29 7.06 11.91 -3.53
CA LYS A 29 8.26 12.75 -3.67
C LYS A 29 9.48 12.22 -2.92
N ILE A 30 9.32 11.13 -2.17
CA ILE A 30 10.41 10.52 -1.43
C ILE A 30 11.43 9.86 -2.36
N LYS A 31 12.66 9.72 -1.89
CA LYS A 31 13.74 9.01 -2.60
C LYS A 31 14.07 7.65 -2.00
N GLU A 32 13.67 7.45 -0.75
CA GLU A 32 13.89 6.25 0.05
C GLU A 32 12.85 6.20 1.16
N TYR A 33 12.55 5.01 1.66
CA TYR A 33 11.81 4.83 2.91
C TYR A 33 12.74 5.03 4.09
N LYS A 34 12.35 5.92 5.01
CA LYS A 34 13.19 6.24 6.18
C LYS A 34 12.90 5.35 7.38
N LEU A 35 11.72 4.73 7.45
CA LEU A 35 11.26 3.85 8.53
C LEU A 35 11.48 4.50 9.91
N ASP A 36 12.33 3.94 10.77
CA ASP A 36 12.63 4.49 12.10
C ASP A 36 13.31 5.88 12.04
N ASN A 37 13.91 6.25 10.91
CA ASN A 37 14.51 7.57 10.70
C ASN A 37 13.52 8.59 10.10
N TYR A 38 12.25 8.21 9.90
CA TYR A 38 11.24 9.14 9.38
C TYR A 38 10.85 10.16 10.45
N ALA A 39 11.08 11.44 10.15
CA ALA A 39 10.81 12.58 11.04
C ALA A 39 9.62 13.44 10.58
N GLY A 40 8.85 12.97 9.58
CA GLY A 40 7.63 13.64 9.14
C GLY A 40 6.47 13.42 10.12
N GLU A 41 5.28 13.87 9.74
CA GLU A 41 4.07 13.64 10.54
C GLU A 41 3.79 12.13 10.66
N GLN A 42 3.44 11.67 11.86
CA GLN A 42 3.10 10.28 12.14
C GLN A 42 1.87 10.26 13.05
N ASP A 43 1.00 9.26 12.89
CA ASP A 43 -0.22 9.14 13.73
C ASP A 43 0.13 8.98 15.22
N PHE A 44 1.19 8.24 15.53
CA PHE A 44 1.71 8.01 16.87
C PHE A 44 3.15 7.49 16.78
N ILE A 45 3.88 7.56 17.88
CA ILE A 45 5.25 7.07 17.99
C ILE A 45 5.29 6.02 19.12
N LEU A 46 5.71 4.80 18.78
CA LEU A 46 5.90 3.73 19.75
C LEU A 46 7.24 3.89 20.47
N ASP A 47 7.30 3.40 21.71
CA ASP A 47 8.56 3.33 22.45
C ASP A 47 9.52 2.28 21.87
N ALA A 48 10.76 2.28 22.38
CA ALA A 48 11.83 1.41 21.93
C ALA A 48 11.54 -0.10 22.07
N SER A 49 10.56 -0.51 22.89
CA SER A 49 10.18 -1.91 23.03
C SER A 49 9.53 -2.47 21.76
N TYR A 50 9.02 -1.61 20.87
CA TYR A 50 8.41 -2.01 19.59
C TYR A 50 9.40 -2.02 18.41
N ASN A 51 10.69 -1.80 18.66
CA ASN A 51 11.69 -1.82 17.61
C ASN A 51 11.68 -3.15 16.85
N ILE A 52 11.74 -3.07 15.52
CA ILE A 52 11.84 -4.22 14.64
C ILE A 52 13.31 -4.45 14.34
N PRO A 53 13.84 -5.68 14.55
CA PRO A 53 15.21 -6.00 14.17
C PRO A 53 15.44 -5.75 12.67
N PRO A 54 16.57 -5.16 12.24
CA PRO A 54 16.81 -4.87 10.83
C PRO A 54 16.74 -6.09 9.91
N ASN A 55 17.12 -7.27 10.40
CA ASN A 55 17.05 -8.53 9.66
C ASN A 55 15.62 -9.07 9.48
N PHE A 56 14.62 -8.46 10.11
CA PHE A 56 13.20 -8.78 9.92
C PHE A 56 12.57 -7.85 8.87
N ILE A 57 13.28 -6.84 8.40
CA ILE A 57 12.75 -5.84 7.49
C ILE A 57 13.22 -6.16 6.08
N SER A 58 12.28 -6.36 5.16
CA SER A 58 12.57 -6.61 3.75
C SER A 58 11.75 -5.68 2.87
N LEU A 59 12.42 -4.81 2.10
CA LEU A 59 11.80 -3.94 1.10
C LEU A 59 12.01 -4.55 -0.29
N PHE A 60 10.96 -4.65 -1.08
CA PHE A 60 11.02 -5.30 -2.40
C PHE A 60 9.89 -4.80 -3.33
N PRO A 61 10.09 -4.86 -4.65
CA PRO A 61 9.06 -4.49 -5.60
C PRO A 61 7.99 -5.61 -5.75
N LEU A 62 6.78 -5.20 -6.08
CA LEU A 62 5.69 -6.05 -6.56
C LEU A 62 5.16 -5.48 -7.89
N TYR A 63 4.42 -6.30 -8.61
CA TYR A 63 3.83 -5.94 -9.90
C TYR A 63 2.31 -5.87 -9.77
N SER A 64 1.76 -4.68 -10.03
CA SER A 64 0.33 -4.41 -10.06
C SER A 64 -0.14 -4.37 -11.50
N GLN A 65 -1.10 -5.21 -11.87
CA GLN A 65 -1.69 -5.25 -13.21
C GLN A 65 -3.18 -5.52 -13.10
N ALA A 66 -3.99 -4.60 -13.60
CA ALA A 66 -5.43 -4.81 -13.69
C ALA A 66 -5.80 -5.58 -14.96
N ASP A 67 -6.98 -6.22 -14.98
CA ASP A 67 -7.39 -7.14 -16.05
C ASP A 67 -7.41 -6.56 -17.48
N ASP A 68 -7.49 -5.23 -17.63
CA ASP A 68 -7.48 -4.54 -18.92
C ASP A 68 -6.13 -3.90 -19.28
N GLU A 69 -5.12 -4.09 -18.45
CA GLU A 69 -3.78 -3.56 -18.66
C GLU A 69 -2.90 -4.63 -19.32
N SER A 70 -2.19 -4.26 -20.37
CA SER A 70 -1.24 -5.15 -21.04
C SER A 70 0.09 -5.26 -20.29
N GLU A 71 0.43 -4.26 -19.46
CA GLU A 71 1.69 -4.17 -18.74
C GLU A 71 1.45 -3.93 -17.25
N ALA A 72 2.30 -4.52 -16.41
CA ALA A 72 2.27 -4.30 -14.98
C ALA A 72 2.98 -3.00 -14.57
N THR A 73 2.46 -2.34 -13.54
CA THR A 73 3.09 -1.19 -12.87
C THR A 73 3.88 -1.67 -11.66
N THR A 74 5.12 -1.21 -11.50
CA THR A 74 5.94 -1.52 -10.33
C THR A 74 5.43 -0.76 -9.11
N ILE A 75 5.19 -1.48 -8.03
CA ILE A 75 4.86 -0.91 -6.72
C ILE A 75 5.86 -1.44 -5.68
N HIS A 76 5.94 -0.81 -4.53
CA HIS A 76 6.87 -1.19 -3.47
C HIS A 76 6.14 -1.77 -2.26
N ALA A 77 6.71 -2.82 -1.71
CA ALA A 77 6.25 -3.50 -0.51
C ALA A 77 7.35 -3.61 0.54
N LEU A 78 6.89 -3.79 1.77
CA LEU A 78 7.65 -3.98 2.98
C LEU A 78 7.11 -5.22 3.69
N TYR A 79 7.99 -6.17 3.96
CA TYR A 79 7.71 -7.29 4.84
C TYR A 79 8.43 -7.12 6.18
N ILE A 80 7.71 -7.33 7.27
CA ILE A 80 8.25 -7.46 8.63
C ILE A 80 8.11 -8.92 9.04
N GLY A 81 9.21 -9.63 9.27
CA GLY A 81 9.19 -11.00 9.76
C GLY A 81 10.42 -11.81 9.35
N ASP A 82 10.47 -13.05 9.82
CA ASP A 82 11.50 -14.02 9.44
C ASP A 82 11.13 -14.64 8.08
N ILE A 83 11.80 -14.19 7.01
CA ILE A 83 11.55 -14.65 5.63
C ILE A 83 11.71 -16.16 5.47
N THR A 84 12.52 -16.81 6.33
CA THR A 84 12.76 -18.27 6.26
C THR A 84 11.56 -19.09 6.71
N LYS A 85 10.60 -18.47 7.40
CA LYS A 85 9.41 -19.12 7.97
C LYS A 85 8.11 -18.72 7.31
N ILE A 86 8.16 -17.88 6.30
CA ILE A 86 6.99 -17.21 5.72
C ILE A 86 5.90 -18.20 5.27
N ASN A 87 6.29 -19.36 4.72
CA ASN A 87 5.37 -20.43 4.28
C ASN A 87 4.58 -21.08 5.42
N THR A 88 5.04 -20.92 6.65
CA THR A 88 4.42 -21.50 7.85
C THR A 88 3.95 -20.42 8.84
N ASP A 89 4.25 -19.16 8.56
CA ASP A 89 3.92 -18.05 9.42
C ASP A 89 2.50 -17.53 9.12
N THR A 90 1.93 -16.81 10.07
CA THR A 90 0.71 -16.04 9.83
C THR A 90 1.10 -14.65 9.39
N VAL A 91 0.82 -14.32 8.13
CA VAL A 91 1.11 -13.01 7.54
C VAL A 91 -0.15 -12.14 7.51
N ILE A 92 -0.06 -10.95 8.08
CA ILE A 92 -1.09 -9.91 8.01
C ILE A 92 -0.79 -9.02 6.81
N LEU A 93 -1.70 -9.00 5.82
CA LEU A 93 -1.69 -8.00 4.77
C LEU A 93 -2.25 -6.68 5.32
N TYR A 94 -1.39 -5.69 5.49
CA TYR A 94 -1.75 -4.37 5.97
C TYR A 94 -1.84 -3.38 4.80
N CYS A 95 -3.07 -3.18 4.34
CA CYS A 95 -3.46 -2.14 3.40
C CYS A 95 -3.57 -0.80 4.14
N HIS A 96 -2.65 0.13 3.88
CA HIS A 96 -2.64 1.43 4.57
C HIS A 96 -3.75 2.39 4.06
N GLY A 97 -3.96 3.50 4.77
CA GLY A 97 -4.99 4.48 4.41
C GLY A 97 -4.60 5.39 3.22
N ASN A 98 -5.41 6.39 2.93
CA ASN A 98 -5.19 7.27 1.77
C ASN A 98 -4.09 8.33 1.92
N LYS A 99 -3.37 8.38 3.05
CA LYS A 99 -2.42 9.45 3.37
C LYS A 99 -0.97 9.01 3.11
N TRP A 100 -0.34 9.66 2.13
CA TRP A 100 1.09 9.68 1.87
C TRP A 100 1.74 8.38 1.41
N HIS A 101 2.43 7.66 2.29
CA HIS A 101 3.28 6.50 1.97
C HIS A 101 3.62 5.68 3.22
N MET A 102 4.27 4.52 3.04
CA MET A 102 4.56 3.56 4.11
C MET A 102 5.24 4.12 5.38
N ASP A 103 6.08 5.17 5.30
CA ASP A 103 6.74 5.73 6.49
C ASP A 103 5.75 6.38 7.47
N PHE A 104 4.68 7.00 6.96
CA PHE A 104 3.60 7.54 7.79
C PHE A 104 2.95 6.43 8.62
N TYR A 105 2.87 5.23 8.03
CA TYR A 105 2.20 4.05 8.59
C TYR A 105 3.15 3.06 9.28
N TRP A 106 4.46 3.33 9.27
CA TRP A 106 5.48 2.42 9.82
C TRP A 106 5.21 2.06 11.28
N GLN A 107 4.82 3.04 12.10
CA GLN A 107 4.53 2.83 13.52
C GLN A 107 3.33 1.88 13.71
N ARG A 108 2.32 1.92 12.82
CA ARG A 108 1.23 0.95 12.85
C ARG A 108 1.68 -0.44 12.40
N ALA A 109 2.52 -0.55 11.38
CA ALA A 109 3.08 -1.84 10.97
C ALA A 109 3.89 -2.49 12.11
N LYS A 110 4.71 -1.71 12.84
CA LYS A 110 5.40 -2.17 14.05
C LYS A 110 4.41 -2.66 15.12
N LEU A 111 3.37 -1.89 15.39
CA LEU A 111 2.34 -2.30 16.37
C LEU A 111 1.72 -3.65 16.00
N LEU A 112 1.34 -3.83 14.72
CA LEU A 112 0.75 -5.07 14.22
C LEU A 112 1.71 -6.27 14.38
N ALA A 113 3.00 -6.10 14.07
CA ALA A 113 4.01 -7.16 14.21
C ALA A 113 4.15 -7.66 15.66
N HIS A 114 3.82 -6.81 16.65
CA HIS A 114 3.91 -7.11 18.08
C HIS A 114 2.57 -7.51 18.73
N ILE A 115 1.49 -7.67 17.95
CA ILE A 115 0.22 -8.15 18.50
C ILE A 115 0.41 -9.58 19.03
N ASN A 116 -0.05 -9.82 20.26
CA ASN A 116 0.02 -11.13 20.90
C ASN A 116 1.47 -11.68 21.10
N GLY A 117 2.46 -10.78 21.23
CA GLY A 117 3.85 -11.14 21.53
C GLY A 117 4.84 -10.42 20.62
N LYS A 118 6.13 -10.43 20.99
CA LYS A 118 7.16 -9.71 20.22
C LYS A 118 7.41 -10.36 18.85
N ASN A 119 7.29 -9.58 17.78
CA ASN A 119 7.46 -10.01 16.38
C ASN A 119 6.73 -11.33 16.07
N LYS A 120 5.48 -11.44 16.51
CA LYS A 120 4.70 -12.68 16.47
C LYS A 120 4.09 -12.97 15.10
N TYR A 121 3.76 -11.92 14.36
CA TYR A 121 3.11 -12.02 13.05
C TYR A 121 4.00 -11.39 11.97
N GLY A 122 4.06 -12.05 10.81
CA GLY A 122 4.58 -11.44 9.60
C GLY A 122 3.67 -10.30 9.15
N ILE A 123 4.20 -9.15 8.76
CA ILE A 123 3.39 -8.03 8.25
C ILE A 123 3.83 -7.73 6.82
N LEU A 124 2.90 -7.79 5.87
CA LEU A 124 3.11 -7.32 4.52
C LEU A 124 2.36 -6.00 4.34
N MET A 125 3.09 -4.90 4.18
CA MET A 125 2.58 -3.57 3.85
C MET A 125 3.07 -3.18 2.46
N LEU A 126 2.29 -2.40 1.72
CA LEU A 126 2.66 -1.90 0.39
C LEU A 126 2.17 -0.49 0.19
N ASP A 127 2.89 0.25 -0.66
CA ASP A 127 2.38 1.50 -1.22
C ASP A 127 1.61 1.23 -2.52
N TYR A 128 0.40 1.76 -2.63
CA TYR A 128 -0.39 1.71 -3.86
C TYR A 128 0.30 2.48 -4.99
N ARG A 129 -0.19 2.32 -6.23
CA ARG A 129 0.30 3.11 -7.37
C ARG A 129 0.28 4.61 -7.06
N GLY A 130 1.40 5.28 -7.30
CA GLY A 130 1.58 6.70 -7.02
C GLY A 130 1.73 7.06 -5.54
N TYR A 131 1.90 6.11 -4.63
CA TYR A 131 2.29 6.35 -3.23
C TYR A 131 3.77 6.01 -3.03
N GLY A 132 4.48 6.79 -2.22
CA GLY A 132 5.88 6.54 -1.86
C GLY A 132 6.79 6.39 -3.08
N LEU A 133 7.44 5.23 -3.20
CA LEU A 133 8.27 4.89 -4.36
C LEU A 133 7.52 4.10 -5.45
N SER A 134 6.24 3.78 -5.24
CA SER A 134 5.42 3.06 -6.22
C SER A 134 5.09 3.92 -7.44
N GLU A 135 5.21 3.34 -8.63
CA GLU A 135 4.99 4.02 -9.90
C GLU A 135 3.49 4.20 -10.21
N GLY A 136 3.20 4.92 -11.30
CA GLY A 136 1.84 5.09 -11.81
C GLY A 136 1.02 6.16 -11.08
N LYS A 137 -0.30 6.04 -11.22
CA LYS A 137 -1.28 6.97 -10.62
C LYS A 137 -2.26 6.20 -9.74
N PRO A 138 -2.68 6.77 -8.61
CA PRO A 138 -3.68 6.14 -7.78
C PRO A 138 -5.03 6.15 -8.51
N THR A 139 -5.63 4.97 -8.60
CA THR A 139 -6.97 4.75 -9.15
C THR A 139 -7.60 3.60 -8.38
N GLU A 140 -8.92 3.58 -8.28
CA GLU A 140 -9.65 2.52 -7.58
C GLU A 140 -9.26 1.14 -8.16
N LYS A 141 -9.26 1.07 -9.50
CA LYS A 141 -8.86 -0.11 -10.24
C LYS A 141 -7.42 -0.54 -9.94
N GLY A 142 -6.48 0.40 -9.92
CA GLY A 142 -5.07 0.13 -9.62
C GLY A 142 -4.85 -0.43 -8.21
N MET A 143 -5.74 -0.13 -7.25
CA MET A 143 -5.69 -0.70 -5.90
C MET A 143 -6.06 -2.19 -5.90
N TYR A 144 -7.00 -2.63 -6.75
CA TYR A 144 -7.38 -4.03 -6.89
C TYR A 144 -6.45 -4.83 -7.79
N GLY A 145 -5.78 -4.18 -8.75
CA GLY A 145 -4.85 -4.82 -9.68
C GLY A 145 -3.58 -5.35 -9.03
N VAL A 146 -3.37 -5.13 -7.73
CA VAL A 146 -2.35 -5.87 -7.01
C VAL A 146 -2.92 -7.25 -6.71
N ASN A 147 -2.44 -8.27 -7.43
CA ASN A 147 -2.93 -9.65 -7.31
C ASN A 147 -2.75 -10.30 -5.93
N LEU A 148 -2.43 -9.55 -4.88
CA LEU A 148 -2.14 -10.02 -3.52
C LEU A 148 -3.22 -10.88 -2.88
N ILE A 149 -4.49 -10.74 -3.28
CA ILE A 149 -5.56 -11.62 -2.80
C ILE A 149 -5.34 -13.08 -3.28
N PHE A 150 -4.59 -13.28 -4.37
CA PHE A 150 -4.14 -14.59 -4.85
C PHE A 150 -2.72 -14.96 -4.37
N TRP A 151 -2.06 -14.09 -3.60
CA TRP A 151 -0.74 -14.36 -3.04
C TRP A 151 -0.89 -14.97 -1.65
N GLY A 152 -1.00 -16.30 -1.61
CA GLY A 152 -0.75 -17.04 -0.37
C GLY A 152 0.70 -16.88 0.09
N ALA A 153 1.00 -17.33 1.30
CA ALA A 153 2.35 -17.35 1.86
C ALA A 153 3.40 -17.98 0.90
N ASP A 154 2.98 -19.00 0.15
CA ASP A 154 3.81 -19.67 -0.88
C ASP A 154 4.20 -18.79 -2.06
N SER A 155 3.39 -17.80 -2.43
CA SER A 155 3.76 -16.83 -3.47
C SER A 155 4.70 -15.77 -2.90
N LEU A 156 4.51 -15.41 -1.63
CA LEU A 156 5.35 -14.43 -0.94
C LEU A 156 6.77 -14.97 -0.67
N SER A 157 6.93 -16.25 -0.32
CA SER A 157 8.26 -16.86 -0.20
C SER A 157 9.09 -16.79 -1.47
N LYS A 158 8.45 -16.86 -2.64
CA LYS A 158 9.15 -16.79 -3.94
C LYS A 158 9.74 -15.40 -4.24
N GLN A 159 9.39 -14.38 -3.47
CA GLN A 159 10.00 -13.04 -3.58
C GLN A 159 11.34 -12.94 -2.84
N PHE A 160 11.65 -13.92 -2.00
CA PHE A 160 12.86 -13.95 -1.21
C PHE A 160 13.73 -15.16 -1.63
N PRO A 161 15.07 -15.02 -1.59
CA PRO A 161 15.99 -16.11 -1.92
C PRO A 161 15.93 -17.28 -0.92
#